data_AF-A0A535KT66-F1
#
_entry.id   AF-A0A535KT66-F1
#
_cell.length_a   1.000
_cell.length_b   1.000
_cell.length_c   1.000
_cell.angle_alpha   90.00
_cell.angle_beta   90.00
_cell.angle_gamma   90.00
#
_symmetry.space_group_name_H-M   'P 1'
#
loop_
_entity.id
_entity.type
_entity.pdbx_description
1 polymer ?
#
loop_
_entity_poly.entity_id
_entity_poly.type
_entity_poly.pdbx_seq_one_letter_code
_entity_poly.pdbx_strand_id
1 'polypeptide(L)'
;MSDLADLDAAELERRVEALRERMRPLDAELAVLRGERDVLLTELRRRRRLAERTSRADLKARMREGTFPTVAELVAGTDDGSLDEYAFNLKTGGEVRLGFPGARTQSLTFTDGLKTAQAGDLASAARLYSAGWELGSPGKPGVRVHFPGTRQERLVPADEVYARPGERTTG
;
A
#
# COMPACT_ATOMS: atom_id res chain seq x y z
N MET A 1 21.80 52.04 3.24
CA MET A 1 21.45 51.72 1.84
C MET A 1 21.40 53.03 1.10
N SER A 2 22.25 53.21 0.08
CA SER A 2 22.15 54.39 -0.81
C SER A 2 20.73 54.40 -1.39
N ASP A 3 20.08 55.57 -1.40
CA ASP A 3 18.74 55.70 -1.96
C ASP A 3 18.82 55.45 -3.47
N LEU A 4 18.03 54.49 -3.97
CA LEU A 4 18.06 54.06 -5.37
C LEU A 4 17.59 55.17 -6.31
N ALA A 5 16.85 56.15 -5.79
CA ALA A 5 16.33 57.30 -6.51
C ALA A 5 17.42 58.27 -7.00
N ASP A 6 18.62 58.24 -6.39
CA ASP A 6 19.72 59.16 -6.72
C ASP A 6 20.68 58.60 -7.79
N LEU A 7 20.44 57.38 -8.27
CA LEU A 7 21.30 56.73 -9.28
C LEU A 7 20.78 57.00 -10.69
N ASP A 8 21.69 57.37 -11.59
CA ASP A 8 21.36 57.41 -13.01
C ASP A 8 21.19 55.99 -13.59
N ALA A 9 20.54 55.92 -14.76
CA ALA A 9 20.24 54.64 -15.42
C ALA A 9 21.51 53.83 -15.75
N ALA A 10 22.61 54.50 -16.11
CA ALA A 10 23.87 53.84 -16.45
C ALA A 10 24.53 53.19 -15.23
N GLU A 11 24.47 53.83 -14.06
CA GLU A 11 24.96 53.28 -12.80
C GLU A 11 24.09 52.12 -12.30
N LEU A 12 22.77 52.20 -12.48
CA LEU A 12 21.87 51.07 -12.19
C LEU A 12 22.18 49.87 -13.09
N GLU A 13 22.36 50.07 -14.40
CA GLU A 13 22.73 49.00 -15.34
C GLU A 13 24.07 48.36 -14.98
N ARG A 14 25.09 49.16 -14.65
CA ARG A 14 26.39 48.65 -14.18
C ARG A 14 26.26 47.78 -12.93
N ARG A 15 25.47 48.21 -11.95
CA ARG A 15 25.26 47.46 -10.71
C ARG A 15 24.49 46.16 -10.93
N VAL A 16 23.49 46.17 -11.79
CA VAL A 16 22.74 44.96 -12.17
C VAL A 16 23.67 43.97 -12.85
N GLU A 17 24.52 44.42 -13.77
CA GLU A 17 25.44 43.51 -14.47
C GLU A 17 26.51 42.96 -13.52
N ALA A 18 27.05 43.79 -12.61
CA ALA A 18 27.97 43.32 -11.57
C ALA A 18 27.33 42.29 -10.63
N LEU A 19 26.04 42.43 -10.30
CA LEU A 19 25.30 41.44 -9.53
C LEU A 19 25.08 40.15 -10.31
N ARG A 20 24.75 40.23 -11.61
CA ARG A 20 24.62 39.06 -12.48
C ARG A 20 25.92 38.29 -12.59
N GLU A 21 27.04 38.97 -12.78
CA GLU A 21 28.36 38.32 -12.82
C GLU A 21 28.69 37.61 -11.50
N ARG A 22 28.29 38.19 -10.36
CA ARG A 22 28.44 37.53 -9.05
C ARG A 22 27.49 36.33 -8.88
N MET A 23 26.31 36.35 -9.50
CA MET A 23 25.36 35.24 -9.45
C MET A 23 25.77 34.07 -10.34
N ARG A 24 26.36 34.32 -11.52
CA ARG A 24 26.75 33.27 -12.48
C ARG A 24 27.51 32.07 -11.87
N PRO A 25 28.58 32.25 -11.07
CA PRO A 25 29.28 31.12 -10.47
C PRO A 25 28.41 30.37 -9.44
N LEU A 26 27.59 31.08 -8.65
CA LEU A 26 26.68 30.46 -7.68
C LEU A 26 25.57 29.66 -8.36
N ASP A 27 25.05 30.15 -9.48
CA ASP A 27 24.07 29.42 -10.30
C ASP A 27 24.68 28.14 -10.90
N ALA A 28 25.95 28.21 -11.32
CA ALA A 28 26.69 27.04 -11.79
C ALA A 28 26.92 26.02 -10.67
N GLU A 29 27.36 26.45 -9.49
CA GLU A 29 27.52 25.60 -8.31
C GLU A 29 26.18 24.96 -7.89
N LEU A 30 25.10 25.74 -7.88
CA LEU A 30 23.77 25.25 -7.55
C LEU A 30 23.27 24.23 -8.58
N ALA A 31 23.59 24.41 -9.87
CA ALA A 31 23.27 23.45 -10.91
C ALA A 31 24.00 22.11 -10.70
N VAL A 32 25.28 22.14 -10.31
CA VAL A 32 26.06 20.95 -9.96
C VAL A 32 25.42 20.21 -8.78
N LEU A 33 25.13 20.92 -7.67
CA LEU A 33 24.50 20.33 -6.49
C LEU A 33 23.12 19.73 -6.78
N ARG A 34 22.33 20.38 -7.65
CA ARG A 34 21.04 19.84 -8.11
C ARG A 34 21.23 18.54 -8.91
N GLY A 35 22.24 18.49 -9.78
CA GLY A 35 22.61 17.28 -10.52
C GLY A 35 22.99 16.13 -9.59
N GLU A 36 23.87 16.39 -8.61
CA GLU A 36 24.27 15.40 -7.59
C GLU A 36 23.07 14.88 -6.80
N ARG A 37 22.19 15.78 -6.34
CA ARG A 37 20.94 15.41 -5.65
C ARG A 37 20.08 14.49 -6.53
N ASP A 38 19.92 14.81 -7.81
CA ASP A 38 19.03 14.06 -8.69
C ASP A 38 19.57 12.66 -9.02
N VAL A 39 20.90 12.51 -9.10
CA VAL A 39 21.57 11.20 -9.16
C VAL A 39 21.28 10.38 -7.89
N LEU A 40 21.44 10.98 -6.70
CA LEU A 40 21.17 10.29 -5.43
C LEU A 40 19.69 9.88 -5.29
N LEU A 41 18.76 10.77 -5.65
CA LEU A 41 17.32 10.45 -5.63
C LEU A 41 16.97 9.34 -6.62
N THR A 42 17.63 9.30 -7.78
CA THR A 42 17.43 8.24 -8.77
C THR A 42 17.89 6.88 -8.22
N GLU A 43 19.05 6.83 -7.58
CA GLU A 43 19.54 5.61 -6.96
C GLU A 43 18.65 5.16 -5.78
N LEU A 44 18.18 6.09 -4.95
CA LEU A 44 17.24 5.78 -3.87
C LEU A 44 15.96 5.13 -4.40
N ARG A 45 15.39 5.68 -5.49
CA ARG A 45 14.21 5.09 -6.15
C ARG A 45 14.52 3.71 -6.74
N ARG A 46 15.70 3.52 -7.33
CA ARG A 46 16.13 2.21 -7.87
C ARG A 46 16.23 1.16 -6.76
N ARG A 47 16.86 1.50 -5.63
CA ARG A 47 17.00 0.60 -4.46
C ARG A 47 15.65 0.22 -3.86
N ARG A 48 14.73 1.18 -3.71
CA ARG A 48 13.36 0.92 -3.25
C ARG A 48 12.63 -0.07 -4.15
N ARG A 49 12.64 0.15 -5.48
CA ARG A 49 12.03 -0.80 -6.44
C ARG A 49 12.64 -2.20 -6.36
N LEU A 50 13.96 -2.30 -6.16
CA LEU A 50 14.62 -3.60 -6.01
C LEU A 50 14.19 -4.30 -4.72
N ALA A 51 14.16 -3.59 -3.60
CA ALA A 51 13.71 -4.12 -2.31
C ALA A 51 12.25 -4.58 -2.37
N GLU A 52 11.35 -3.78 -2.98
CA GLU A 52 9.95 -4.15 -3.20
C GLU A 52 9.82 -5.41 -4.06
N ARG A 53 10.64 -5.54 -5.11
CA ARG A 53 10.63 -6.72 -5.98
C ARG A 53 11.10 -7.98 -5.25
N THR A 54 12.18 -7.88 -4.48
CA THR A 54 12.70 -8.99 -3.67
C THR A 54 11.70 -9.39 -2.60
N SER A 55 11.16 -8.42 -1.84
CA SER A 55 10.13 -8.67 -0.83
C SER A 55 8.89 -9.36 -1.41
N ARG A 56 8.42 -8.96 -2.59
CA ARG A 56 7.31 -9.64 -3.28
C ARG A 56 7.67 -11.05 -3.76
N ALA A 57 8.90 -11.28 -4.20
CA ALA A 57 9.36 -12.60 -4.61
C ALA A 57 9.44 -13.53 -3.39
N ASP A 58 10.00 -13.06 -2.28
CA ASP A 58 10.10 -13.80 -1.02
C ASP A 58 8.71 -14.08 -0.43
N LEU A 59 7.79 -13.11 -0.48
CA LEU A 59 6.40 -13.29 -0.08
C LEU A 59 5.71 -14.39 -0.90
N LYS A 60 5.86 -14.35 -2.23
CA LYS A 60 5.31 -15.40 -3.12
C LYS A 60 5.91 -16.77 -2.83
N ALA A 61 7.21 -16.84 -2.56
CA ALA A 61 7.88 -18.08 -2.20
C ALA A 61 7.29 -18.65 -0.90
N ARG A 62 7.19 -17.83 0.15
CA ARG A 62 6.60 -18.22 1.45
C ARG A 62 5.13 -18.66 1.34
N MET A 63 4.34 -17.98 0.51
CA MET A 63 2.96 -18.41 0.22
C MET A 63 2.92 -19.77 -0.47
N ARG A 64 3.78 -19.97 -1.49
CA ARG A 64 3.87 -21.22 -2.23
C ARG A 64 4.38 -22.38 -1.37
N GLU A 65 5.25 -22.08 -0.42
CA GLU A 65 5.77 -23.03 0.58
C GLU A 65 4.75 -23.33 1.70
N GLY A 66 3.56 -22.72 1.68
CA GLY A 66 2.51 -22.96 2.68
C GLY A 66 2.77 -22.29 4.03
N THR A 67 3.63 -21.28 4.09
CA THR A 67 3.98 -20.59 5.35
C THR A 67 2.81 -19.77 5.92
N PHE A 68 1.84 -19.39 5.08
CA PHE A 68 0.69 -18.58 5.48
C PHE A 68 -0.61 -19.29 5.08
N PRO A 69 -1.61 -19.36 5.97
CA PRO A 69 -2.90 -19.93 5.62
C PRO A 69 -3.62 -19.06 4.58
N THR A 70 -4.39 -19.70 3.72
CA THR A 70 -5.41 -19.04 2.91
C THR A 70 -6.59 -18.58 3.77
N VAL A 71 -7.47 -17.71 3.26
CA VAL A 71 -8.70 -17.33 3.97
C VAL A 71 -9.59 -18.56 4.18
N ALA A 72 -9.64 -19.49 3.23
CA ALA A 72 -10.35 -20.75 3.40
C ALA A 72 -9.82 -21.57 4.59
N GLU A 73 -8.50 -21.74 4.67
CA GLU A 73 -7.84 -22.46 5.77
C GLU A 73 -7.96 -21.73 7.11
N LEU A 74 -7.84 -20.40 7.11
CA LEU A 74 -7.97 -19.58 8.31
C LEU A 74 -9.37 -19.68 8.91
N VAL A 75 -10.42 -19.60 8.08
CA VAL A 75 -11.81 -19.77 8.52
C VAL A 75 -12.08 -21.19 9.01
N ALA A 76 -11.49 -22.20 8.36
CA ALA A 76 -11.67 -23.59 8.75
C ALA A 76 -10.88 -24.00 10.01
N GLY A 77 -9.76 -23.31 10.30
CA GLY A 77 -8.79 -23.73 11.31
C GLY A 77 -8.64 -22.80 12.52
N THR A 78 -9.36 -21.67 12.59
CA THR A 78 -9.28 -20.71 13.70
C THR A 78 -10.66 -20.30 14.18
N ASP A 79 -10.85 -20.18 15.50
CA ASP A 79 -12.14 -19.98 16.17
C ASP A 79 -12.25 -18.65 16.94
N ASP A 80 -11.19 -17.84 16.99
CA ASP A 80 -11.16 -16.52 17.63
C ASP A 80 -10.13 -15.57 16.97
N GLY A 81 -10.23 -14.28 17.24
CA GLY A 81 -9.30 -13.25 16.77
C GLY A 81 -9.89 -12.29 15.74
N SER A 82 -9.27 -11.11 15.63
CA SER A 82 -9.69 -10.08 14.68
C SER A 82 -9.14 -10.32 13.29
N LEU A 83 -9.97 -10.10 12.25
CA LEU A 83 -9.49 -10.07 10.86
C LEU A 83 -8.46 -8.94 10.64
N ASP A 84 -8.52 -7.87 11.42
CA ASP A 84 -7.59 -6.73 11.34
C ASP A 84 -6.20 -7.03 11.93
N GLU A 85 -6.02 -8.18 12.60
CA GLU A 85 -4.70 -8.67 13.01
C GLU A 85 -3.90 -9.28 11.85
N TYR A 86 -4.50 -9.39 10.66
CA TYR A 86 -3.88 -9.97 9.48
C TYR A 86 -3.76 -8.96 8.33
N ALA A 87 -2.67 -9.08 7.59
CA ALA A 87 -2.52 -8.51 6.25
C ALA A 87 -2.90 -9.56 5.22
N PHE A 88 -3.74 -9.20 4.26
CA PHE A 88 -4.20 -10.13 3.22
C PHE A 88 -3.54 -9.82 1.88
N ASN A 89 -3.18 -10.88 1.17
CA ASN A 89 -2.47 -10.78 -0.09
C ASN A 89 -3.03 -11.80 -1.07
N LEU A 90 -3.21 -11.38 -2.33
CA LEU A 90 -3.54 -12.28 -3.42
C LEU A 90 -2.36 -13.24 -3.68
N LYS A 91 -2.61 -14.39 -4.33
CA LYS A 91 -1.56 -15.29 -4.85
C LYS A 91 -0.49 -14.60 -5.71
N THR A 92 -0.83 -13.45 -6.29
CA THR A 92 0.08 -12.61 -7.08
C THR A 92 0.97 -11.69 -6.24
N GLY A 93 0.85 -11.73 -4.90
CA GLY A 93 1.57 -10.90 -3.94
C GLY A 93 0.99 -9.50 -3.73
N GLY A 94 -0.10 -9.14 -4.42
CA GLY A 94 -0.78 -7.86 -4.24
C GLY A 94 -1.52 -7.80 -2.92
N GLU A 95 -1.26 -6.78 -2.10
CA GLU A 95 -1.97 -6.54 -0.84
C GLU A 95 -3.41 -6.08 -1.11
N VAL A 96 -4.34 -6.62 -0.33
CA VAL A 96 -5.77 -6.34 -0.39
C VAL A 96 -6.34 -6.26 1.03
N ARG A 97 -7.50 -5.61 1.17
CA ARG A 97 -8.32 -5.66 2.37
C ARG A 97 -9.60 -6.44 2.10
N LEU A 98 -10.13 -7.10 3.13
CA LEU A 98 -11.39 -7.82 3.04
C LEU A 98 -12.61 -6.89 3.18
N GLY A 99 -13.68 -7.21 2.46
CA GLY A 99 -14.94 -6.45 2.52
C GLY A 99 -14.93 -5.20 1.63
N PHE A 100 -15.73 -4.20 2.01
CA PHE A 100 -15.99 -3.01 1.17
C PHE A 100 -14.97 -1.88 1.37
N PRO A 101 -14.64 -1.10 0.32
CA PRO A 101 -13.81 0.08 0.43
C PRO A 101 -14.38 1.09 1.42
N GLY A 102 -13.51 1.65 2.28
CA GLY A 102 -13.90 2.64 3.29
C GLY A 102 -14.50 2.05 4.57
N ALA A 103 -14.67 0.73 4.66
CA ALA A 103 -15.00 0.08 5.92
C ALA A 103 -13.84 0.25 6.93
N ARG A 104 -14.18 0.58 8.19
CA ARG A 104 -13.18 0.76 9.26
C ARG A 104 -12.51 -0.56 9.65
N THR A 105 -13.25 -1.65 9.59
CA THR A 105 -12.82 -3.00 9.96
C THR A 105 -13.01 -3.96 8.80
N GLN A 106 -12.21 -5.01 8.76
CA GLN A 106 -12.34 -6.07 7.75
C GLN A 106 -13.53 -6.98 8.04
N SER A 107 -14.11 -7.57 6.98
CA SER A 107 -15.24 -8.49 7.08
C SER A 107 -15.27 -9.53 5.96
N LEU A 108 -15.89 -10.67 6.24
CA LEU A 108 -16.15 -11.76 5.31
C LEU A 108 -17.65 -11.92 5.10
N THR A 109 -18.07 -12.08 3.86
CA THR A 109 -19.46 -12.40 3.53
C THR A 109 -19.63 -13.91 3.41
N PHE A 110 -20.67 -14.44 4.02
CA PHE A 110 -21.09 -15.83 3.94
C PHE A 110 -22.50 -15.96 3.36
N THR A 111 -22.82 -17.13 2.81
CA THR A 111 -24.12 -17.46 2.25
C THR A 111 -24.52 -18.91 2.57
N ASP A 112 -25.79 -19.15 2.86
CA ASP A 112 -26.39 -20.50 2.93
C ASP A 112 -27.03 -20.94 1.59
N GLY A 113 -26.85 -20.12 0.55
CA GLY A 113 -27.44 -20.29 -0.78
C GLY A 113 -28.67 -19.42 -1.02
N LEU A 114 -29.29 -18.89 0.04
CA LEU A 114 -30.47 -18.02 -0.04
C LEU A 114 -30.24 -16.66 0.63
N LYS A 115 -29.61 -16.66 1.80
CA LYS A 115 -29.33 -15.49 2.64
C LYS A 115 -27.84 -15.18 2.65
N THR A 116 -27.52 -13.97 3.08
CA THR A 116 -26.15 -13.55 3.34
C THR A 116 -25.98 -13.15 4.80
N ALA A 117 -24.78 -13.38 5.32
CA ALA A 117 -24.34 -12.95 6.64
C ALA A 117 -22.94 -12.31 6.53
N GLN A 118 -22.62 -11.38 7.44
CA GLN A 118 -21.29 -10.79 7.55
C GLN A 118 -20.62 -11.27 8.82
N ALA A 119 -19.38 -11.73 8.71
CA ALA A 119 -18.48 -12.00 9.81
C ALA A 119 -17.46 -10.87 9.93
N GLY A 120 -17.39 -10.22 11.09
CA GLY A 120 -16.42 -9.16 11.37
C GLY A 120 -15.14 -9.65 12.06
N ASP A 121 -15.12 -10.91 12.48
CA ASP A 121 -14.05 -11.56 13.22
C ASP A 121 -13.99 -13.06 12.88
N LEU A 122 -12.93 -13.73 13.34
CA LEU A 122 -12.74 -15.16 13.08
C LEU A 122 -13.75 -16.02 13.85
N ALA A 123 -14.18 -15.59 15.03
CA ALA A 123 -15.19 -16.31 15.80
C ALA A 123 -16.55 -16.39 15.08
N SER A 124 -17.02 -15.28 14.49
CA SER A 124 -18.24 -15.25 13.69
C SER A 124 -18.10 -16.00 12.38
N ALA A 125 -16.92 -15.94 11.74
CA ALA A 125 -16.63 -16.70 10.53
C ALA A 125 -16.66 -18.21 10.80
N ALA A 126 -16.00 -18.68 11.87
CA ALA A 126 -16.00 -20.08 12.29
C ALA A 126 -17.41 -20.59 12.61
N ARG A 127 -18.23 -19.79 13.29
CA ARG A 127 -19.64 -20.14 13.55
C ARG A 127 -20.43 -20.33 12.25
N LEU A 128 -20.33 -19.40 11.30
CA LEU A 128 -21.03 -19.51 10.02
C LEU A 128 -20.53 -20.71 9.20
N TYR A 129 -19.21 -20.90 9.13
CA TYR A 129 -18.59 -22.03 8.45
C TYR A 129 -19.04 -23.37 9.05
N SER A 130 -19.01 -23.51 10.37
CA SER A 130 -19.46 -24.74 11.06
C SER A 130 -20.96 -25.02 10.89
N ALA A 131 -21.77 -23.98 10.66
CA ALA A 131 -23.18 -24.08 10.32
C ALA A 131 -23.44 -24.42 8.84
N GLY A 132 -22.40 -24.66 8.03
CA GLY A 132 -22.51 -25.01 6.61
C GLY A 132 -22.66 -23.82 5.68
N TRP A 133 -22.40 -22.59 6.14
CA TRP A 133 -22.41 -21.42 5.27
C TRP A 133 -21.10 -21.33 4.48
N GLU A 134 -21.19 -20.93 3.23
CA GLU A 134 -20.06 -20.81 2.30
C GLU A 134 -19.61 -19.35 2.15
N LEU A 135 -18.33 -19.13 1.86
CA LEU A 135 -17.81 -17.79 1.58
C LEU A 135 -18.35 -17.23 0.26
N GLY A 136 -18.94 -16.04 0.34
CA GLY A 136 -19.45 -15.29 -0.80
C GLY A 136 -20.92 -14.94 -0.67
N SER A 137 -21.61 -14.87 -1.80
CA SER A 137 -23.03 -14.57 -1.89
C SER A 137 -23.73 -15.59 -2.81
N PRO A 138 -25.07 -15.70 -2.79
CA PRO A 138 -25.79 -16.64 -3.66
C PRO A 138 -25.35 -16.51 -5.13
N GLY A 139 -24.88 -17.62 -5.72
CA GLY A 139 -24.38 -17.68 -7.10
C GLY A 139 -23.04 -16.94 -7.36
N LYS A 140 -22.38 -16.42 -6.31
CA LYS A 140 -21.14 -15.65 -6.39
C LYS A 140 -20.19 -16.08 -5.26
N PRO A 141 -19.54 -17.25 -5.38
CA PRO A 141 -18.62 -17.75 -4.36
C PRO A 141 -17.32 -16.92 -4.32
N GLY A 142 -16.70 -16.90 -3.15
CA GLY A 142 -15.40 -16.28 -2.93
C GLY A 142 -15.45 -15.09 -1.97
N VAL A 143 -14.28 -14.52 -1.74
CA VAL A 143 -14.03 -13.44 -0.80
C VAL A 143 -14.04 -12.11 -1.54
N ARG A 144 -14.82 -11.17 -1.04
CA ARG A 144 -14.79 -9.78 -1.54
C ARG A 144 -13.55 -9.09 -0.99
N VAL A 145 -12.76 -8.52 -1.89
CA VAL A 145 -11.53 -7.80 -1.55
C VAL A 145 -11.50 -6.45 -2.26
N HIS A 146 -10.72 -5.51 -1.71
CA HIS A 146 -10.42 -4.23 -2.36
C HIS A 146 -8.96 -3.84 -2.19
N PHE A 147 -8.44 -3.04 -3.13
CA PHE A 147 -7.06 -2.56 -3.08
C PHE A 147 -6.95 -1.31 -2.19
N PRO A 148 -6.05 -1.28 -1.19
CA PRO A 148 -5.86 -0.14 -0.30
C PRO A 148 -5.67 1.18 -1.06
N GLY A 149 -6.33 2.25 -0.60
CA GLY A 149 -6.27 3.57 -1.23
C GLY A 149 -7.08 3.70 -2.53
N THR A 150 -7.82 2.66 -2.93
CA THR A 150 -8.69 2.70 -4.11
C THR A 150 -10.13 2.27 -3.76
N ARG A 151 -11.06 2.53 -4.68
CA ARG A 151 -12.43 1.98 -4.63
C ARG A 151 -12.59 0.72 -5.51
N GLN A 152 -11.48 0.14 -5.98
CA GLN A 152 -11.55 -1.02 -6.85
C GLN A 152 -11.79 -2.29 -6.03
N GLU A 153 -12.88 -2.96 -6.32
CA GLU A 153 -13.30 -4.21 -5.68
C GLU A 153 -13.12 -5.40 -6.62
N ARG A 154 -12.94 -6.59 -6.03
CA ARG A 154 -12.91 -7.86 -6.74
C ARG A 154 -13.50 -8.97 -5.87
N LEU A 155 -14.10 -9.96 -6.51
CA LEU A 155 -14.40 -11.25 -5.90
C LEU A 155 -13.29 -12.24 -6.26
N VAL A 156 -12.68 -12.86 -5.27
CA VAL A 156 -11.51 -13.74 -5.43
C VAL A 156 -11.78 -15.06 -4.71
N PRO A 157 -11.41 -16.22 -5.28
CA PRO A 157 -11.49 -17.50 -4.57
C PRO A 157 -10.78 -17.44 -3.20
N ALA A 158 -11.37 -18.07 -2.18
CA ALA A 158 -10.88 -17.98 -0.79
C ALA A 158 -9.50 -18.65 -0.58
N ASP A 159 -9.17 -19.61 -1.44
CA ASP A 159 -7.89 -20.31 -1.54
C ASP A 159 -6.82 -19.48 -2.28
N GLU A 160 -7.19 -18.36 -2.90
CA GLU A 160 -6.24 -17.45 -3.58
C GLU A 160 -5.94 -16.17 -2.79
N VAL A 161 -6.48 -16.05 -1.58
CA VAL A 161 -6.23 -14.95 -0.65
C VAL A 161 -5.53 -15.50 0.57
N TYR A 162 -4.30 -15.07 0.81
CA TYR A 162 -3.46 -15.53 1.92
C TYR A 162 -3.49 -14.53 3.06
N ALA A 163 -3.54 -15.04 4.29
CA ALA A 163 -3.56 -14.27 5.52
C ALA A 163 -2.19 -14.34 6.20
N ARG A 164 -1.48 -13.21 6.23
CA ARG A 164 -0.23 -13.07 6.96
C ARG A 164 -0.50 -12.38 8.29
N PRO A 165 -0.02 -12.91 9.43
CA PRO A 165 -0.09 -12.16 10.69
C PRO A 165 0.51 -10.77 10.51
N GLY A 166 -0.22 -9.74 10.94
CA GLY A 166 0.25 -8.37 10.93
C GLY A 166 1.55 -8.27 11.74
N GLU A 167 2.47 -7.41 11.30
CA GLU A 167 3.57 -7.03 12.17
C GLU A 167 2.94 -6.31 13.36
N ARG A 168 2.84 -6.99 14.50
CA ARG A 168 2.56 -6.30 15.77
C ARG A 168 3.57 -5.16 15.83
N THR A 169 3.09 -3.92 15.77
CA THR A 169 3.87 -2.79 16.25
C THR A 169 4.04 -3.05 17.73
N THR A 170 5.09 -3.78 18.11
CA THR A 170 5.66 -3.67 19.44
C THR A 170 6.08 -2.22 19.55
N GLY A 171 5.19 -1.41 20.15
CA GLY A 171 5.53 -0.09 20.65
C GLY A 171 6.58 -0.19 21.75
#